data_AF-A0A7X8CJA8-F1
#
_entry.id   AF-A0A7X8CJA8-F1
#
_cell.length_a   1.000
_cell.length_b   1.000
_cell.length_c   1.000
_cell.angle_alpha   90.00
_cell.angle_beta   90.00
_cell.angle_gamma   90.00
#
_symmetry.space_group_name_H-M   'P 1'
#
loop_
_entity.id
_entity.type
_entity.pdbx_description
1 polymer ?
#
loop_
_entity_poly.entity_id
_entity_poly.type
_entity_poly.pdbx_seq_one_letter_code
_entity_poly.pdbx_strand_id
1 'polypeptide(L)'
;MEGIGKSVFYGTRIENFDVEVLDVVIGKDINQSYIVVKVTDEKIKKLGGISAGMSGSPIFFNGKLAGALAYSWETKDNLIGVVTPIEAMLKIWENVPDSSAVLEVAPSSVIFTIGLSERAGKKLQEKEGFLSRKIISLPAIFYSQRSNPPSIEIQPGSAIGVQLIHGDVDVVSLGTLTWRDDNKILAFGHPFLHQGKVNYFLSSMYVNFSLEGKDFPFKVGTPIQPIGIVDEDRSAGIAGRLGVMPKVIKAEIEIGNEKGVLSRNNFEIVQDENVVVEFFPEIILNSIDQALDSQKPGSVKVTLTIEGNDFHFQNEFFWVSKIDISSFTSNNLGKILEDIFKNPFQSIKAEKINIKIVFIPDIREATFRNLFLPVDVKRGTDLKGRIDLNLYRQGVKSLDFGLLIPKDFIPGEA
;
A
#
# COMPACT_ATOMS: atom_id res chain seq x y z
N MET A 1 -8.12 -39.28 -8.69
CA MET A 1 -7.04 -39.48 -7.67
C MET A 1 -7.31 -38.51 -6.54
N GLU A 2 -7.40 -39.00 -5.31
CA GLU A 2 -7.67 -38.16 -4.13
C GLU A 2 -6.38 -37.55 -3.56
N GLY A 3 -6.49 -36.34 -3.02
CA GLY A 3 -5.40 -35.62 -2.38
C GLY A 3 -5.87 -34.75 -1.21
N ILE A 4 -4.89 -34.21 -0.49
CA ILE A 4 -5.10 -33.40 0.70
C ILE A 4 -4.47 -32.03 0.47
N GLY A 5 -5.24 -30.96 0.64
CA GLY A 5 -4.75 -29.60 0.77
C GLY A 5 -4.60 -29.17 2.24
N LYS A 6 -3.75 -28.19 2.52
CA LYS A 6 -3.62 -27.59 3.85
C LYS A 6 -3.82 -26.08 3.82
N SER A 7 -4.61 -25.52 4.72
CA SER A 7 -4.80 -24.07 4.84
C SER A 7 -5.31 -23.69 6.23
N VAL A 8 -5.28 -22.40 6.57
CA VAL A 8 -5.89 -21.85 7.79
C VAL A 8 -7.23 -21.21 7.45
N PHE A 9 -8.30 -21.60 8.13
CA PHE A 9 -9.63 -21.00 7.95
C PHE A 9 -10.06 -20.11 9.12
N TYR A 10 -9.44 -20.29 10.29
CA TYR A 10 -9.63 -19.47 11.48
C TYR A 10 -8.38 -19.49 12.37
N GLY A 11 -8.04 -18.32 12.91
CA GLY A 11 -6.86 -18.10 13.73
C GLY A 11 -5.58 -18.38 12.98
N THR A 12 -4.78 -19.30 13.50
CA THR A 12 -3.48 -19.70 12.94
C THR A 12 -3.37 -21.22 12.76
N ARG A 13 -4.44 -21.96 13.09
CA ARG A 13 -4.46 -23.41 13.05
C ARG A 13 -4.61 -23.90 11.61
N ILE A 14 -3.66 -24.73 11.19
CA ILE A 14 -3.72 -25.40 9.89
C ILE A 14 -4.73 -26.53 9.96
N GLU A 15 -5.57 -26.60 8.93
CA GLU A 15 -6.55 -27.65 8.72
C GLU A 15 -6.34 -28.28 7.34
N ASN A 16 -6.67 -29.56 7.23
CA ASN A 16 -6.69 -30.27 5.97
C ASN A 16 -8.01 -30.02 5.23
N PHE A 17 -8.00 -30.15 3.91
CA PHE A 17 -9.19 -30.19 3.07
C PHE A 17 -9.01 -31.17 1.91
N ASP A 18 -10.10 -31.78 1.46
CA ASP A 18 -10.06 -32.82 0.43
C ASP A 18 -10.12 -32.24 -0.99
N VAL A 19 -9.34 -32.83 -1.89
CA VAL A 19 -9.33 -32.53 -3.32
C VAL A 19 -9.30 -33.80 -4.17
N GLU A 20 -9.83 -33.71 -5.38
CA GLU A 20 -9.76 -34.75 -6.41
C GLU A 20 -9.12 -34.20 -7.68
N VAL A 21 -8.16 -34.93 -8.27
CA VAL A 21 -7.60 -34.59 -9.59
C VAL A 21 -8.66 -34.82 -10.67
N LEU A 22 -8.96 -33.76 -11.41
CA LEU A 22 -9.79 -33.82 -12.62
C LEU A 22 -8.94 -34.07 -13.86
N ASP A 23 -7.83 -33.34 -14.01
CA ASP A 23 -6.96 -33.43 -15.18
C ASP A 23 -5.53 -32.98 -14.86
N VAL A 24 -4.57 -33.36 -15.71
CA VAL A 24 -3.19 -32.89 -15.68
C VAL A 24 -2.84 -32.33 -17.05
N VAL A 25 -2.68 -31.01 -17.12
CA VAL A 25 -2.33 -30.33 -18.36
C VAL A 25 -0.82 -30.21 -18.47
N ILE A 26 -0.27 -30.82 -19.51
CA ILE A 26 1.17 -30.82 -19.79
C ILE A 26 1.45 -29.75 -20.83
N GLY A 27 2.18 -28.71 -20.41
CA GLY A 27 2.66 -27.65 -21.30
C GLY A 27 3.94 -28.03 -22.03
N LYS A 28 4.54 -27.06 -22.74
CA LYS A 28 5.85 -27.27 -23.39
C LYS A 28 6.96 -27.57 -22.38
N ASP A 29 6.83 -27.04 -21.18
CA ASP A 29 7.71 -27.24 -20.04
C ASP A 29 6.89 -27.21 -18.73
N ILE A 30 7.58 -27.38 -17.60
CA ILE A 30 6.94 -27.44 -16.27
C ILE A 30 6.27 -26.13 -15.85
N ASN A 31 6.76 -24.97 -16.31
CA ASN A 31 6.17 -23.67 -16.00
C ASN A 31 4.85 -23.44 -16.75
N GLN A 32 4.61 -24.23 -17.80
CA GLN A 32 3.36 -24.23 -18.58
C GLN A 32 2.45 -25.42 -18.25
N SER A 33 2.86 -26.25 -17.29
CA SER A 33 2.09 -27.41 -16.84
C SER A 33 1.33 -27.08 -15.56
N TYR A 34 0.13 -27.65 -15.40
CA TYR A 34 -0.68 -27.45 -14.20
C TYR A 34 -1.62 -28.63 -13.95
N ILE A 35 -2.04 -28.79 -12.70
CA ILE A 35 -2.98 -29.85 -12.30
C ILE A 35 -4.33 -29.21 -12.02
N VAL A 36 -5.38 -29.76 -12.61
CA VAL A 36 -6.76 -29.33 -12.37
C VAL A 36 -7.33 -30.19 -11.25
N VAL A 37 -7.78 -29.55 -10.18
CA VAL A 37 -8.38 -30.22 -9.03
C VAL A 37 -9.78 -29.72 -8.75
N LYS A 38 -10.62 -30.59 -8.21
CA LYS A 38 -11.90 -30.23 -7.60
C LYS A 38 -11.77 -30.29 -6.09
N VAL A 39 -12.11 -29.22 -5.39
CA VAL A 39 -12.26 -29.24 -3.93
C VAL A 39 -13.55 -29.96 -3.57
N THR A 40 -13.43 -31.04 -2.80
CA THR A 40 -14.56 -31.90 -2.40
C THR A 40 -14.97 -31.69 -0.95
N ASP A 41 -14.21 -30.91 -0.19
CA ASP A 41 -14.44 -30.60 1.22
C ASP A 41 -15.75 -29.81 1.49
N GLU A 42 -16.57 -30.32 2.40
CA GLU A 42 -17.87 -29.74 2.74
C GLU A 42 -17.79 -28.36 3.42
N LYS A 43 -16.72 -28.08 4.18
CA LYS A 43 -16.52 -26.77 4.81
C LYS A 43 -16.28 -25.73 3.74
N ILE A 44 -15.45 -26.04 2.74
CA ILE A 44 -15.15 -25.10 1.64
C ILE A 44 -16.38 -24.89 0.76
N LYS A 45 -17.16 -25.94 0.47
CA LYS A 45 -18.44 -25.80 -0.26
C LYS A 45 -19.39 -24.84 0.45
N LYS A 46 -19.49 -24.94 1.78
CA LYS A 46 -20.33 -24.05 2.61
C LYS A 46 -19.80 -22.62 2.71
N LEU A 47 -18.56 -22.37 2.30
CA LEU A 47 -17.96 -21.02 2.24
C LEU A 47 -18.07 -20.42 0.83
N GLY A 48 -18.82 -21.04 -0.08
CA GLY A 48 -18.98 -20.58 -1.46
C GLY A 48 -17.84 -20.99 -2.40
N GLY A 49 -16.96 -21.90 -1.97
CA GLY A 49 -15.87 -22.46 -2.76
C GLY A 49 -14.47 -21.98 -2.35
N ILE A 50 -13.49 -22.19 -3.24
CA ILE A 50 -12.10 -21.78 -3.06
C ILE A 50 -12.05 -20.27 -2.82
N SER A 51 -11.55 -19.85 -1.66
CA SER A 51 -11.56 -18.44 -1.26
C SER A 51 -10.23 -17.73 -1.53
N ALA A 52 -10.26 -16.44 -1.86
CA ALA A 52 -9.06 -15.61 -1.89
C ALA A 52 -8.37 -15.66 -0.51
N GLY A 53 -7.05 -15.85 -0.50
CA GLY A 53 -6.29 -16.21 0.70
C GLY A 53 -6.02 -17.71 0.87
N MET A 54 -6.65 -18.58 0.07
CA MET A 54 -6.23 -19.98 -0.09
C MET A 54 -5.08 -20.16 -1.07
N SER A 55 -4.78 -19.15 -1.90
CA SER A 55 -3.67 -19.18 -2.84
C SER A 55 -2.37 -19.57 -2.15
N GLY A 56 -1.69 -20.57 -2.67
CA GLY A 56 -0.50 -21.17 -2.09
C GLY A 56 -0.76 -22.38 -1.19
N SER A 57 -2.01 -22.80 -0.98
CA SER A 57 -2.30 -23.97 -0.15
C SER A 57 -1.60 -25.21 -0.72
N PRO A 58 -0.71 -25.88 0.04
CA PRO A 58 0.02 -27.02 -0.48
C PRO A 58 -0.92 -28.21 -0.68
N ILE A 59 -0.89 -28.78 -1.87
CA ILE A 59 -1.67 -29.95 -2.26
C ILE A 59 -0.76 -31.17 -2.29
N PHE A 60 -1.20 -32.25 -1.63
CA PHE A 60 -0.47 -33.49 -1.50
C PHE A 60 -1.22 -34.64 -2.16
N PHE A 61 -0.51 -35.46 -2.92
CA PHE A 61 -0.98 -36.75 -3.42
C PHE A 61 -0.06 -37.85 -2.91
N ASN A 62 -0.61 -38.90 -2.31
CA ASN A 62 0.15 -40.00 -1.70
C ASN A 62 1.26 -39.53 -0.73
N GLY A 63 0.97 -38.49 0.05
CA GLY A 63 1.92 -37.89 1.01
C GLY A 63 3.04 -37.05 0.40
N LYS A 64 3.09 -36.91 -0.94
CA LYS A 64 4.07 -36.08 -1.64
C LYS A 64 3.46 -34.74 -2.04
N LEU A 65 4.22 -33.67 -1.87
CA LEU A 65 3.81 -32.33 -2.28
C LEU A 65 3.74 -32.26 -3.81
N ALA A 66 2.56 -31.98 -4.34
CA ALA A 66 2.33 -31.84 -5.77
C ALA A 66 2.51 -30.39 -6.23
N GLY A 67 2.13 -29.42 -5.39
CA GLY A 67 2.18 -28.01 -5.76
C GLY A 67 1.32 -27.12 -4.86
N ALA A 68 1.07 -25.91 -5.34
CA ALA A 68 0.25 -24.90 -4.69
C ALA A 68 -1.10 -24.75 -5.40
N LEU A 69 -2.20 -24.80 -4.66
CA LEU A 69 -3.48 -24.31 -5.16
C LEU A 69 -3.35 -22.80 -5.42
N ALA A 70 -3.36 -22.41 -6.69
CA ALA A 70 -2.98 -21.07 -7.13
C ALA A 70 -4.15 -20.26 -7.68
N TYR A 71 -4.97 -20.88 -8.52
CA TYR A 71 -6.11 -20.22 -9.18
C TYR A 71 -7.39 -20.99 -8.91
N SER A 72 -8.51 -20.31 -9.06
CA SER A 72 -9.85 -20.89 -9.16
C SER A 72 -10.46 -20.48 -10.48
N TRP A 73 -11.14 -21.39 -11.16
CA TRP A 73 -12.02 -20.98 -12.25
C TRP A 73 -13.30 -20.39 -11.68
N GLU A 74 -13.78 -19.33 -12.32
CA GLU A 74 -15.10 -18.73 -12.05
C GLU A 74 -16.18 -19.69 -12.55
N THR A 75 -16.52 -20.66 -11.71
CA THR A 75 -17.65 -21.57 -11.90
C THR A 75 -18.77 -21.19 -10.94
N LYS A 76 -19.97 -21.75 -11.13
CA LYS A 76 -21.11 -21.47 -10.25
C LYS A 76 -20.82 -21.78 -8.76
N ASP A 77 -19.93 -22.73 -8.50
CA ASP A 77 -19.58 -23.24 -7.17
C ASP A 77 -18.16 -22.88 -6.71
N ASN A 78 -17.32 -22.28 -7.57
CA ASN A 78 -15.91 -21.97 -7.31
C ASN A 78 -15.10 -23.13 -6.71
N LEU A 79 -15.40 -24.39 -7.08
CA LEU A 79 -14.73 -25.58 -6.53
C LEU A 79 -13.60 -26.11 -7.41
N ILE A 80 -13.45 -25.61 -8.64
CA ILE A 80 -12.42 -26.07 -9.56
C ILE A 80 -11.20 -25.16 -9.43
N GLY A 81 -10.08 -25.75 -9.01
CA GLY A 81 -8.82 -25.06 -8.79
C GLY A 81 -7.72 -25.51 -9.74
N VAL A 82 -6.74 -24.63 -9.93
CA VAL A 82 -5.48 -24.90 -10.62
C VAL A 82 -4.39 -25.04 -9.57
N VAL A 83 -3.63 -26.13 -9.65
CA VAL A 83 -2.43 -26.35 -8.84
C VAL A 83 -1.20 -26.12 -9.70
N THR A 84 -0.40 -25.14 -9.29
CA THR A 84 0.93 -24.87 -9.88
C THR A 84 1.91 -25.92 -9.36
N PRO A 85 2.56 -26.71 -10.25
CA PRO A 85 3.44 -27.80 -9.84
C PRO A 85 4.60 -27.31 -8.96
N ILE A 86 4.92 -28.08 -7.92
CA ILE A 86 6.01 -27.72 -6.99
C ILE A 86 7.36 -27.57 -7.71
N GLU A 87 7.58 -28.37 -8.76
CA GLU A 87 8.78 -28.33 -9.59
C GLU A 87 8.93 -26.98 -10.33
N ALA A 88 7.82 -26.38 -10.78
CA ALA A 88 7.83 -25.03 -11.37
C ALA A 88 8.15 -23.96 -10.31
N MET A 89 7.63 -24.11 -9.10
CA MET A 89 7.87 -23.17 -8.00
C MET A 89 9.32 -23.24 -7.49
N LEU A 90 9.87 -24.45 -7.35
CA LEU A 90 11.26 -24.66 -6.90
C LEU A 90 12.28 -24.02 -7.84
N LYS A 91 11.98 -23.94 -9.14
CA LYS A 91 12.83 -23.25 -10.10
C LYS A 91 13.06 -21.78 -9.78
N ILE A 92 12.16 -21.10 -9.06
CA ILE A 92 12.38 -19.71 -8.61
C ILE A 92 13.68 -19.59 -7.79
N TRP A 93 14.04 -20.63 -7.03
CA TRP A 93 15.29 -20.69 -6.26
C TRP A 93 16.51 -21.18 -7.06
N GLU A 94 16.29 -21.97 -8.10
CA GLU A 94 17.37 -22.61 -8.88
C GLU A 94 17.87 -21.72 -10.03
N ASN A 95 16.96 -21.11 -10.79
CA ASN A 95 17.23 -20.23 -11.93
C ASN A 95 16.03 -19.31 -12.17
N VAL A 96 16.23 -17.98 -12.21
CA VAL A 96 15.17 -17.04 -12.60
C VAL A 96 14.80 -17.31 -14.07
N PRO A 97 13.58 -17.79 -14.39
CA PRO A 97 13.24 -18.05 -15.79
C PRO A 97 13.14 -16.74 -16.57
N ASP A 98 13.78 -16.64 -17.74
CA ASP A 98 13.72 -15.46 -18.62
C ASP A 98 12.30 -15.22 -19.20
N SER A 99 11.45 -16.25 -19.20
CA SER A 99 10.06 -16.16 -19.65
C SER A 99 9.25 -17.34 -19.12
N SER A 100 8.11 -17.03 -18.51
CA SER A 100 7.09 -18.02 -18.10
C SER A 100 5.73 -17.46 -18.44
N ALA A 101 4.90 -18.24 -19.15
CA ALA A 101 3.52 -17.87 -19.42
C ALA A 101 2.76 -17.75 -18.08
N VAL A 102 2.12 -16.60 -17.84
CA VAL A 102 1.14 -16.47 -16.77
C VAL A 102 -0.16 -17.04 -17.32
N LEU A 103 -0.77 -17.97 -16.59
CA LEU A 103 -2.13 -18.38 -16.92
C LEU A 103 -3.04 -17.15 -16.79
N GLU A 104 -3.72 -16.75 -17.88
CA GLU A 104 -4.77 -15.72 -17.88
C GLU A 104 -6.06 -16.25 -17.22
N VAL A 105 -5.93 -17.00 -16.14
CA VAL A 105 -7.03 -17.32 -15.23
C VAL A 105 -6.95 -16.24 -14.16
N ALA A 106 -7.98 -15.39 -14.10
CA ALA A 106 -8.02 -14.12 -13.36
C ALA A 106 -7.13 -14.12 -12.10
N PRO A 107 -6.00 -13.38 -12.09
CA PRO A 107 -5.17 -13.34 -10.91
C PRO A 107 -5.91 -12.54 -9.83
N SER A 108 -6.23 -13.16 -8.69
CA SER A 108 -7.13 -12.61 -7.66
C SER A 108 -6.45 -12.40 -6.31
N SER A 109 -5.19 -11.95 -6.29
CA SER A 109 -4.63 -11.39 -5.06
C SER A 109 -5.42 -10.15 -4.66
N VAL A 110 -6.28 -10.30 -3.66
CA VAL A 110 -6.96 -9.18 -3.02
C VAL A 110 -5.94 -8.45 -2.15
N ILE A 111 -5.92 -7.13 -2.26
CA ILE A 111 -5.15 -6.26 -1.38
C ILE A 111 -6.08 -5.74 -0.30
N PHE A 112 -5.72 -6.00 0.95
CA PHE A 112 -6.42 -5.45 2.10
C PHE A 112 -5.70 -4.21 2.61
N THR A 113 -6.46 -3.17 2.91
CA THR A 113 -5.98 -2.01 3.66
C THR A 113 -6.64 -2.02 5.03
N ILE A 114 -5.86 -2.15 6.11
CA ILE A 114 -6.38 -2.29 7.47
C ILE A 114 -5.97 -1.06 8.27
N GLY A 115 -6.94 -0.37 8.88
CA GLY A 115 -6.70 0.85 9.66
C GLY A 115 -7.14 2.15 8.97
N LEU A 116 -7.57 2.07 7.70
CA LEU A 116 -8.15 3.21 6.98
C LEU A 116 -9.59 3.49 7.39
N SER A 117 -9.96 4.77 7.39
CA SER A 117 -11.35 5.22 7.42
C SER A 117 -12.08 4.78 6.14
N GLU A 118 -13.41 4.66 6.22
CA GLU A 118 -14.25 4.32 5.05
C GLU A 118 -14.01 5.27 3.88
N ARG A 119 -13.88 6.56 4.16
CA ARG A 119 -13.65 7.60 3.16
C ARG A 119 -12.31 7.41 2.44
N ALA A 120 -11.22 7.21 3.18
CA ALA A 120 -9.90 7.00 2.58
C ALA A 120 -9.85 5.68 1.80
N GLY A 121 -10.44 4.62 2.38
CA GLY A 121 -10.55 3.31 1.72
C GLY A 121 -11.36 3.36 0.42
N LYS A 122 -12.48 4.09 0.39
CA LYS A 122 -13.29 4.28 -0.82
C LYS A 122 -12.51 5.00 -1.92
N LYS A 123 -11.77 6.06 -1.59
CA LYS A 123 -10.91 6.74 -2.58
C LYS A 123 -9.86 5.82 -3.19
N LEU A 124 -9.25 4.94 -2.38
CA LEU A 124 -8.34 3.92 -2.91
C LEU A 124 -9.04 2.93 -3.84
N GLN A 125 -10.24 2.48 -3.47
CA GLN A 125 -11.02 1.55 -4.30
C GLN A 125 -11.50 2.17 -5.62
N GLU A 126 -11.70 3.48 -5.66
CA GLU A 126 -12.05 4.23 -6.87
C GLU A 126 -10.85 4.47 -7.80
N LYS A 127 -9.61 4.34 -7.32
CA LYS A 127 -8.44 4.37 -8.18
C LYS A 127 -8.39 3.07 -8.98
N GLU A 128 -8.61 3.14 -10.29
CA GLU A 128 -8.43 2.01 -11.22
C GLU A 128 -6.95 1.58 -11.39
N GLY A 129 -6.03 2.03 -10.52
CA GLY A 129 -4.59 2.14 -10.78
C GLY A 129 -3.70 0.94 -10.43
N PHE A 130 -3.89 0.26 -9.28
CA PHE A 130 -2.87 -0.71 -8.84
C PHE A 130 -3.02 -2.06 -9.55
N LEU A 131 -2.43 -2.19 -10.74
CA LEU A 131 -2.32 -3.44 -11.52
C LEU A 131 -3.66 -4.20 -11.67
N SER A 132 -4.79 -3.48 -11.74
CA SER A 132 -6.15 -4.06 -11.80
C SER A 132 -6.49 -5.00 -10.63
N ARG A 133 -5.89 -4.80 -9.46
CA ARG A 133 -6.15 -5.59 -8.24
C ARG A 133 -7.35 -5.05 -7.47
N LYS A 134 -8.17 -5.97 -6.94
CA LYS A 134 -9.27 -5.62 -6.03
C LYS A 134 -8.69 -5.19 -4.68
N ILE A 135 -8.97 -3.95 -4.28
CA ILE A 135 -8.64 -3.40 -2.97
C ILE A 135 -9.87 -3.54 -2.06
N ILE A 136 -9.69 -4.05 -0.84
CA ILE A 136 -10.74 -4.13 0.18
C ILE A 136 -10.24 -3.44 1.45
N SER A 137 -10.97 -2.42 1.89
CA SER A 137 -10.63 -1.69 3.11
C SER A 137 -11.35 -2.25 4.32
N LEU A 138 -10.60 -2.58 5.37
CA LEU A 138 -11.10 -3.13 6.62
C LEU A 138 -10.93 -2.11 7.76
N PRO A 139 -11.97 -1.91 8.60
CA PRO A 139 -11.93 -1.01 9.75
C PRO A 139 -10.78 -1.28 10.73
N ALA A 140 -10.30 -0.23 11.41
CA ALA A 140 -9.24 -0.30 12.41
C ALA A 140 -9.57 -1.21 13.62
N ILE A 141 -10.85 -1.49 13.90
CA ILE A 141 -11.28 -2.34 15.04
C ILE A 141 -10.66 -3.75 14.97
N PHE A 142 -10.33 -4.23 13.77
CA PHE A 142 -9.66 -5.52 13.57
C PHE A 142 -8.23 -5.59 14.16
N TYR A 143 -7.61 -4.46 14.52
CA TYR A 143 -6.34 -4.39 15.26
C TYR A 143 -6.46 -4.68 16.77
N SER A 144 -7.63 -4.43 17.37
CA SER A 144 -7.79 -4.26 18.82
C SER A 144 -7.60 -5.52 19.69
N GLN A 145 -7.23 -6.67 19.12
CA GLN A 145 -7.05 -7.93 19.85
C GLN A 145 -5.59 -8.32 20.13
N ARG A 146 -4.64 -7.37 20.21
CA ARG A 146 -3.21 -7.70 20.30
C ARG A 146 -2.52 -7.23 21.56
N SER A 147 -2.55 -8.09 22.57
CA SER A 147 -1.49 -8.18 23.58
C SER A 147 -0.88 -9.59 23.49
N ASN A 148 0.40 -9.68 23.11
CA ASN A 148 1.18 -10.92 22.94
C ASN A 148 0.63 -11.96 21.94
N PRO A 149 0.86 -11.80 20.63
CA PRO A 149 0.65 -12.91 19.72
C PRO A 149 1.65 -14.04 20.04
N PRO A 150 1.21 -15.32 20.06
CA PRO A 150 2.12 -16.43 20.26
C PRO A 150 3.13 -16.51 19.10
N SER A 151 4.35 -16.97 19.37
CA SER A 151 5.29 -17.32 18.31
C SER A 151 4.68 -18.45 17.48
N ILE A 152 4.35 -18.16 16.23
CA ILE A 152 3.76 -19.15 15.33
C ILE A 152 4.87 -19.76 14.50
N GLU A 153 5.03 -21.07 14.62
CA GLU A 153 5.88 -21.82 13.70
C GLU A 153 5.27 -21.78 12.29
N ILE A 154 6.05 -21.26 11.35
CA ILE A 154 5.64 -21.11 9.95
C ILE A 154 5.94 -22.40 9.21
N GLN A 155 4.91 -23.10 8.75
CA GLN A 155 5.03 -24.38 8.07
C GLN A 155 4.07 -24.45 6.86
N PRO A 156 4.25 -25.40 5.92
CA PRO A 156 3.33 -25.56 4.79
C PRO A 156 1.86 -25.62 5.24
N GLY A 157 1.04 -24.71 4.72
CA GLY A 157 -0.36 -24.49 5.11
C GLY A 157 -0.59 -23.29 6.04
N SER A 158 0.45 -22.70 6.64
CA SER A 158 0.34 -21.49 7.47
C SER A 158 -0.19 -20.30 6.64
N ALA A 159 -1.01 -19.46 7.27
CA ALA A 159 -1.42 -18.18 6.69
C ALA A 159 -0.26 -17.18 6.73
N ILE A 160 0.05 -16.61 5.57
CA ILE A 160 1.09 -15.60 5.40
C ILE A 160 0.56 -14.40 4.63
N GLY A 161 1.23 -13.27 4.77
CA GLY A 161 0.90 -12.02 4.09
C GLY A 161 2.08 -11.52 3.30
N VAL A 162 1.83 -11.07 2.07
CA VAL A 162 2.76 -10.21 1.33
C VAL A 162 2.36 -8.78 1.61
N GLN A 163 3.20 -8.05 2.34
CA GLN A 163 2.87 -6.75 2.90
C GLN A 163 3.71 -5.64 2.26
N LEU A 164 3.03 -4.58 1.83
CA LEU A 164 3.58 -3.42 1.13
C LEU A 164 3.79 -2.22 2.05
N ILE A 165 2.90 -2.04 3.03
CA ILE A 165 3.00 -1.00 4.06
C ILE A 165 2.71 -1.63 5.41
N HIS A 166 3.55 -1.31 6.40
CA HIS A 166 3.43 -1.73 7.79
C HIS A 166 3.42 -0.52 8.74
N GLY A 167 2.51 -0.47 9.72
CA GLY A 167 2.49 0.60 10.72
C GLY A 167 1.08 0.92 11.22
N ASP A 168 0.75 2.21 11.37
CA ASP A 168 -0.60 2.65 11.73
C ASP A 168 -1.68 2.21 10.73
N VAL A 169 -1.28 1.95 9.48
CA VAL A 169 -2.10 1.34 8.43
C VAL A 169 -1.29 0.23 7.79
N ASP A 170 -1.90 -0.95 7.66
CA ASP A 170 -1.30 -2.06 6.93
C ASP A 170 -1.89 -2.15 5.52
N VAL A 171 -1.03 -2.37 4.52
CA VAL A 171 -1.42 -2.74 3.14
C VAL A 171 -0.84 -4.12 2.85
N VAL A 172 -1.69 -5.13 2.72
CA VAL A 172 -1.28 -6.54 2.72
C VAL A 172 -2.17 -7.40 1.83
N SER A 173 -1.59 -8.40 1.16
CA SER A 173 -2.33 -9.49 0.55
C SER A 173 -2.15 -10.78 1.35
N LEU A 174 -3.26 -11.47 1.64
CA LEU A 174 -3.29 -12.72 2.40
C LEU A 174 -3.14 -13.91 1.44
N GLY A 175 -2.36 -14.91 1.85
CA GLY A 175 -2.29 -16.22 1.20
C GLY A 175 -1.78 -17.31 2.13
N THR A 176 -1.33 -18.42 1.55
CA THR A 176 -0.91 -19.62 2.27
C THR A 176 0.52 -20.02 1.86
N LEU A 177 1.31 -20.47 2.84
CA LEU A 177 2.65 -20.99 2.60
C LEU A 177 2.59 -22.37 1.92
N THR A 178 3.25 -22.53 0.78
CA THR A 178 3.27 -23.81 0.05
C THR A 178 4.38 -24.71 0.54
N TRP A 179 5.60 -24.18 0.61
CA TRP A 179 6.79 -24.98 0.88
C TRP A 179 7.78 -24.18 1.71
N ARG A 180 8.56 -24.91 2.52
CA ARG A 180 9.60 -24.36 3.37
C ARG A 180 10.77 -25.34 3.44
N ASP A 181 11.97 -24.81 3.29
CA ASP A 181 13.24 -25.48 3.61
C ASP A 181 14.10 -24.52 4.41
N ASP A 182 14.21 -24.80 5.71
CA ASP A 182 14.84 -23.92 6.70
C ASP A 182 14.31 -22.48 6.62
N ASN A 183 15.08 -21.57 6.03
CA ASN A 183 14.75 -20.14 5.90
C ASN A 183 14.06 -19.81 4.59
N LYS A 184 14.16 -20.67 3.57
CA LYS A 184 13.60 -20.45 2.24
C LYS A 184 12.14 -20.87 2.21
N ILE A 185 11.32 -20.06 1.56
CA ILE A 185 9.89 -20.34 1.40
C ILE A 185 9.43 -20.17 -0.04
N LEU A 186 8.32 -20.81 -0.36
CA LEU A 186 7.54 -20.61 -1.58
C LEU A 186 6.06 -20.49 -1.22
N ALA A 187 5.33 -19.60 -1.90
CA ALA A 187 3.91 -19.37 -1.64
C ALA A 187 3.14 -18.86 -2.87
N PHE A 188 1.82 -18.69 -2.69
CA PHE A 188 0.81 -18.25 -3.67
C PHE A 188 0.60 -19.18 -4.87
N GLY A 189 1.66 -19.72 -5.47
CA GLY A 189 1.55 -20.51 -6.71
C GLY A 189 1.24 -19.67 -7.95
N HIS A 190 1.20 -18.36 -7.82
CA HIS A 190 0.98 -17.38 -8.89
C HIS A 190 1.67 -16.05 -8.51
N PRO A 191 1.92 -15.13 -9.47
CA PRO A 191 2.53 -13.85 -9.13
C PRO A 191 1.59 -12.99 -8.28
N PHE A 192 2.15 -12.19 -7.39
CA PHE A 192 1.43 -11.17 -6.65
C PHE A 192 1.26 -9.91 -7.51
N LEU A 193 2.35 -9.19 -7.79
CA LEU A 193 2.40 -8.02 -8.67
C LEU A 193 3.20 -8.30 -9.95
N HIS A 194 3.83 -9.47 -10.02
CA HIS A 194 4.66 -9.91 -11.13
C HIS A 194 5.84 -8.96 -11.45
N GLN A 195 6.43 -8.37 -10.41
CA GLN A 195 7.53 -7.39 -10.55
C GLN A 195 8.92 -8.03 -10.62
N GLY A 196 8.99 -9.36 -10.56
CA GLY A 196 10.24 -10.07 -10.62
C GLY A 196 11.03 -9.95 -9.32
N LYS A 197 12.16 -9.24 -9.33
CA LYS A 197 12.95 -9.06 -8.11
C LYS A 197 12.32 -7.97 -7.26
N VAL A 198 11.94 -8.34 -6.04
CA VAL A 198 11.14 -7.48 -5.16
C VAL A 198 11.76 -7.40 -3.77
N ASN A 199 11.12 -6.64 -2.89
CA ASN A 199 11.60 -6.40 -1.52
C ASN A 199 10.38 -6.11 -0.61
N TYR A 200 9.42 -7.02 -0.64
CA TYR A 200 8.19 -6.90 0.16
C TYR A 200 8.35 -7.53 1.53
N PHE A 201 7.53 -7.12 2.48
CA PHE A 201 7.44 -7.81 3.76
C PHE A 201 6.78 -9.17 3.59
N LEU A 202 7.36 -10.19 4.21
CA LEU A 202 6.67 -11.44 4.51
C LEU A 202 6.17 -11.37 5.95
N SER A 203 4.87 -11.47 6.15
CA SER A 203 4.23 -11.37 7.47
C SER A 203 3.48 -12.64 7.82
N SER A 204 3.48 -12.99 9.10
CA SER A 204 2.56 -14.01 9.63
C SER A 204 1.15 -13.44 9.73
N MET A 205 0.11 -14.22 9.46
CA MET A 205 -1.28 -13.73 9.43
C MET A 205 -2.16 -14.47 10.44
N TYR A 206 -3.10 -13.75 11.03
CA TYR A 206 -4.24 -14.31 11.76
C TYR A 206 -5.46 -14.26 10.85
N VAL A 207 -6.09 -15.40 10.57
CA VAL A 207 -7.34 -15.45 9.80
C VAL A 207 -8.51 -15.20 10.75
N ASN A 208 -9.19 -14.07 10.59
CA ASN A 208 -10.32 -13.70 11.44
C ASN A 208 -11.57 -14.52 11.09
N PHE A 209 -11.90 -14.62 9.81
CA PHE A 209 -13.04 -15.39 9.27
C PHE A 209 -12.97 -15.47 7.74
N SER A 210 -13.88 -16.23 7.14
CA SER A 210 -14.07 -16.32 5.69
C SER A 210 -15.46 -15.80 5.32
N LEU A 211 -15.59 -15.11 4.19
CA LEU A 211 -16.85 -14.58 3.66
C LEU A 211 -17.12 -15.16 2.28
N GLU A 212 -18.39 -15.43 1.96
CA GLU A 212 -18.81 -15.92 0.63
C GLU A 212 -18.62 -14.88 -0.49
N GLY A 213 -18.55 -13.59 -0.13
CA GLY A 213 -18.45 -12.49 -1.10
C GLY A 213 -19.65 -12.41 -2.04
N LYS A 214 -19.76 -11.32 -2.81
CA LYS A 214 -20.80 -11.20 -3.86
C LYS A 214 -20.34 -11.82 -5.18
N ASP A 215 -19.06 -11.62 -5.51
CA ASP A 215 -18.46 -12.07 -6.77
C ASP A 215 -17.56 -13.29 -6.55
N PHE A 216 -16.84 -13.33 -5.41
CA PHE A 216 -15.89 -14.38 -5.09
C PHE A 216 -15.66 -14.47 -3.57
N PRO A 217 -15.56 -15.67 -2.98
CA PRO A 217 -15.31 -15.84 -1.56
C PRO A 217 -13.89 -15.40 -1.17
N PHE A 218 -13.71 -14.88 0.04
CA PHE A 218 -12.40 -14.42 0.50
C PHE A 218 -12.21 -14.55 2.01
N LYS A 219 -10.97 -14.78 2.42
CA LYS A 219 -10.55 -14.77 3.83
C LYS A 219 -10.24 -13.34 4.26
N VAL A 220 -10.70 -12.99 5.45
CA VAL A 220 -10.33 -11.76 6.13
C VAL A 220 -9.30 -12.12 7.19
N GLY A 221 -8.14 -11.48 7.14
CA GLY A 221 -7.08 -11.69 8.11
C GLY A 221 -6.29 -10.42 8.40
N THR A 222 -5.56 -10.43 9.51
CA THR A 222 -4.71 -9.31 9.93
C THR A 222 -3.25 -9.77 10.10
N PRO A 223 -2.24 -8.95 9.71
CA PRO A 223 -0.82 -9.31 9.82
C PRO A 223 -0.36 -9.28 11.25
N ILE A 224 0.05 -10.40 11.83
CA ILE A 224 0.49 -10.49 13.24
C ILE A 224 1.79 -9.72 13.44
N GLN A 225 2.81 -10.06 12.65
CA GLN A 225 4.10 -9.39 12.62
C GLN A 225 4.84 -9.73 11.31
N PRO A 226 5.71 -8.83 10.82
CA PRO A 226 6.72 -9.17 9.83
C PRO A 226 7.63 -10.29 10.34
N ILE A 227 7.93 -11.26 9.48
CA ILE A 227 8.74 -12.45 9.77
C ILE A 227 9.87 -12.66 8.76
N GLY A 228 9.91 -11.87 7.68
CA GLY A 228 10.94 -11.97 6.66
C GLY A 228 10.68 -11.08 5.45
N ILE A 229 11.26 -11.48 4.33
CA ILE A 229 11.23 -10.78 3.05
C ILE A 229 10.65 -11.70 1.97
N VAL A 230 9.86 -11.13 1.07
CA VAL A 230 9.62 -11.68 -0.26
C VAL A 230 10.55 -10.95 -1.22
N ASP A 231 11.44 -11.69 -1.87
CA ASP A 231 12.47 -11.13 -2.75
C ASP A 231 12.32 -11.55 -4.22
N GLU A 232 11.42 -12.49 -4.51
CA GLU A 232 11.07 -12.93 -5.85
C GLU A 232 9.55 -13.03 -6.03
N ASP A 233 9.02 -12.43 -7.09
CA ASP A 233 7.61 -12.42 -7.48
C ASP A 233 7.49 -12.79 -8.97
N ARG A 234 7.26 -14.07 -9.24
CA ARG A 234 7.39 -14.71 -10.56
C ARG A 234 6.08 -15.38 -10.97
N SER A 235 5.96 -15.78 -12.24
CA SER A 235 4.75 -16.43 -12.77
C SER A 235 4.35 -17.70 -11.98
N ALA A 236 5.29 -18.45 -11.43
CA ALA A 236 5.00 -19.68 -10.68
C ALA A 236 4.68 -19.44 -9.20
N GLY A 237 4.77 -18.21 -8.70
CA GLY A 237 4.61 -17.91 -7.28
C GLY A 237 5.59 -16.86 -6.77
N ILE A 238 5.58 -16.71 -5.45
CA ILE A 238 6.56 -15.89 -4.74
C ILE A 238 7.58 -16.76 -4.02
N ALA A 239 8.79 -16.24 -3.88
CA ALA A 239 9.81 -16.81 -3.00
C ALA A 239 10.30 -15.76 -2.00
N GLY A 240 10.71 -16.25 -0.83
CA GLY A 240 11.12 -15.38 0.26
C GLY A 240 12.02 -16.05 1.28
N ARG A 241 12.55 -15.24 2.20
CA ARG A 241 13.45 -15.67 3.26
C ARG A 241 12.94 -15.23 4.62
N LEU A 242 12.79 -16.20 5.53
CA LEU A 242 12.49 -15.96 6.93
C LEU A 242 13.70 -15.33 7.65
N GLY A 243 13.44 -14.46 8.62
CA GLY A 243 14.47 -13.83 9.45
C GLY A 243 15.26 -12.69 8.79
N VAL A 244 15.02 -12.40 7.50
CA VAL A 244 15.64 -11.28 6.78
C VAL A 244 14.55 -10.25 6.50
N MET A 245 14.70 -9.03 7.01
CA MET A 245 13.72 -7.95 6.75
C MET A 245 14.05 -7.16 5.49
N PRO A 246 13.02 -6.65 4.77
CA PRO A 246 13.24 -5.80 3.60
C PRO A 246 13.85 -4.44 3.97
N LYS A 247 14.50 -3.80 2.99
CA LYS A 247 14.83 -2.37 3.09
C LYS A 247 13.56 -1.55 2.89
N VAL A 248 13.34 -0.51 3.68
CA VAL A 248 12.08 0.25 3.65
C VAL A 248 12.32 1.74 3.65
N ILE A 249 11.31 2.47 3.18
CA ILE A 249 11.16 3.90 3.37
C ILE A 249 10.45 4.09 4.72
N LYS A 250 11.09 4.78 5.66
CA LYS A 250 10.46 5.14 6.94
C LYS A 250 9.67 6.43 6.76
N ALA A 251 8.37 6.38 6.97
CA ALA A 251 7.51 7.54 6.82
C ALA A 251 6.87 7.96 8.15
N GLU A 252 6.89 9.26 8.45
CA GLU A 252 6.25 9.85 9.62
C GLU A 252 5.31 10.98 9.19
N ILE A 253 4.08 10.95 9.70
CA ILE A 253 3.08 12.01 9.51
C ILE A 253 2.78 12.63 10.87
N GLU A 254 3.22 13.87 11.08
CA GLU A 254 2.89 14.66 12.27
C GLU A 254 1.76 15.64 11.92
N ILE A 255 0.64 15.55 12.61
CA ILE A 255 -0.49 16.46 12.43
C ILE A 255 -0.68 17.29 13.69
N GLY A 256 -0.85 18.59 13.53
CA GLY A 256 -1.03 19.53 14.62
C GLY A 256 -1.90 20.72 14.22
N ASN A 257 -1.97 21.68 15.14
CA ASN A 257 -2.55 23.00 14.95
C ASN A 257 -1.63 24.05 15.61
N GLU A 258 -2.04 25.32 15.61
CA GLU A 258 -1.26 26.40 16.24
C GLU A 258 -0.99 26.22 17.74
N LYS A 259 -1.70 25.30 18.42
CA LYS A 259 -1.55 25.00 19.85
C LYS A 259 -0.61 23.82 20.13
N GLY A 260 -0.36 22.95 19.16
CA GLY A 260 0.50 21.78 19.35
C GLY A 260 0.19 20.62 18.42
N VAL A 261 0.86 19.49 18.68
CA VAL A 261 0.69 18.22 17.94
C VAL A 261 -0.59 17.52 18.42
N LEU A 262 -1.38 17.04 17.46
CA LEU A 262 -2.62 16.29 17.69
C LEU A 262 -2.40 14.79 17.53
N SER A 263 -1.63 14.38 16.51
CA SER A 263 -1.31 12.97 16.26
C SER A 263 0.05 12.82 15.58
N ARG A 264 0.61 11.61 15.70
CA ARG A 264 1.76 11.14 14.93
C ARG A 264 1.48 9.72 14.46
N ASN A 265 1.71 9.47 13.19
CA ASN A 265 1.56 8.15 12.58
C ASN A 265 2.88 7.75 11.91
N ASN A 266 3.25 6.48 12.04
CA ASN A 266 4.49 5.90 11.57
C ASN A 266 4.22 4.75 10.60
N PHE A 267 5.02 4.69 9.55
CA PHE A 267 4.88 3.68 8.50
C PHE A 267 6.26 3.22 8.03
N GLU A 268 6.35 1.95 7.68
CA GLU A 268 7.43 1.36 6.91
C GLU A 268 6.85 0.92 5.57
N ILE A 269 7.31 1.55 4.49
CA ILE A 269 6.83 1.33 3.12
C ILE A 269 7.91 0.59 2.35
N VAL A 270 7.54 -0.45 1.61
CA VAL A 270 8.50 -1.16 0.73
C VAL A 270 9.12 -0.19 -0.27
N GLN A 271 10.36 -0.43 -0.71
CA GLN A 271 11.03 0.42 -1.71
C GLN A 271 10.43 0.23 -3.12
N ASP A 272 9.19 0.68 -3.31
CA ASP A 272 8.45 0.66 -4.56
C ASP A 272 7.72 2.01 -4.75
N GLU A 273 8.02 2.68 -5.87
CA GLU A 273 7.46 3.98 -6.22
C GLU A 273 5.95 3.95 -6.47
N ASN A 274 5.40 2.85 -6.99
CA ASN A 274 3.95 2.72 -7.20
C ASN A 274 3.25 2.63 -5.85
N VAL A 275 3.82 1.88 -4.90
CA VAL A 275 3.23 1.76 -3.56
C VAL A 275 3.12 3.13 -2.89
N VAL A 276 4.18 3.95 -2.97
CA VAL A 276 4.17 5.31 -2.40
C VAL A 276 3.12 6.18 -3.09
N VAL A 277 3.10 6.23 -4.42
CA VAL A 277 2.22 7.13 -5.17
C VAL A 277 0.75 6.72 -5.04
N GLU A 278 0.46 5.43 -4.98
CA GLU A 278 -0.91 4.93 -5.02
C GLU A 278 -1.59 4.88 -3.66
N PHE A 279 -0.88 4.44 -2.61
CA PHE A 279 -1.47 4.23 -1.28
C PHE A 279 -1.24 5.40 -0.31
N PHE A 280 -0.07 6.05 -0.39
CA PHE A 280 0.32 7.02 0.63
C PHE A 280 -0.54 8.30 0.67
N PRO A 281 -1.07 8.84 -0.45
CA PRO A 281 -1.97 10.02 -0.38
C PRO A 281 -3.23 9.77 0.46
N GLU A 282 -3.78 8.56 0.41
CA GLU A 282 -4.99 8.18 1.13
C GLU A 282 -4.68 7.80 2.58
N ILE A 283 -3.47 7.30 2.85
CA ILE A 283 -2.95 7.20 4.22
C ILE A 283 -2.78 8.59 4.85
N ILE A 284 -2.28 9.57 4.09
CA ILE A 284 -2.20 10.97 4.54
C ILE A 284 -3.60 11.52 4.83
N LEU A 285 -4.56 11.31 3.93
CA LEU A 285 -5.96 11.70 4.15
C LEU A 285 -6.52 11.07 5.43
N ASN A 286 -6.31 9.76 5.62
CA ASN A 286 -6.76 9.05 6.80
C ASN A 286 -6.15 9.64 8.09
N SER A 287 -4.84 9.90 8.08
CA SER A 287 -4.14 10.48 9.22
C SER A 287 -4.72 11.85 9.58
N ILE A 288 -4.96 12.71 8.57
CA ILE A 288 -5.58 14.02 8.75
C ILE A 288 -6.99 13.89 9.34
N ASP A 289 -7.83 13.06 8.74
CA ASP A 289 -9.24 12.93 9.16
C ASP A 289 -9.34 12.37 10.59
N GLN A 290 -8.49 11.42 10.98
CA GLN A 290 -8.42 10.92 12.36
C GLN A 290 -7.96 11.98 13.36
N ALA A 291 -7.01 12.85 12.98
CA ALA A 291 -6.48 13.88 13.87
C ALA A 291 -7.43 15.07 14.06
N LEU A 292 -8.14 15.46 12.99
CA LEU A 292 -9.03 16.62 13.00
C LEU A 292 -10.44 16.34 13.47
N ASP A 293 -10.89 15.08 13.32
CA ASP A 293 -12.27 14.65 13.59
C ASP A 293 -13.33 15.61 12.98
N SER A 294 -13.00 16.19 11.81
CA SER A 294 -13.86 17.13 11.12
C SER A 294 -13.51 17.27 9.64
N GLN A 295 -14.53 17.41 8.79
CA GLN A 295 -14.40 17.67 7.35
C GLN A 295 -14.90 19.08 7.07
N LYS A 296 -13.98 20.03 6.93
CA LYS A 296 -14.33 21.45 6.83
C LYS A 296 -13.38 22.23 5.92
N PRO A 297 -13.80 23.42 5.46
CA PRO A 297 -12.91 24.41 4.90
C PRO A 297 -11.83 24.83 5.91
N GLY A 298 -10.71 25.35 5.42
CA GLY A 298 -9.66 25.86 6.28
C GLY A 298 -8.37 26.14 5.53
N SER A 299 -7.31 26.38 6.29
CA SER A 299 -5.95 26.54 5.77
C SER A 299 -5.01 25.57 6.45
N VAL A 300 -3.89 25.29 5.78
CA VAL A 300 -2.88 24.37 6.27
C VAL A 300 -1.49 24.87 5.90
N LYS A 301 -0.54 24.71 6.83
CA LYS A 301 0.88 24.76 6.54
C LYS A 301 1.41 23.33 6.49
N VAL A 302 2.10 22.97 5.42
CA VAL A 302 2.69 21.64 5.24
C VAL A 302 4.20 21.76 5.07
N THR A 303 4.96 20.95 5.77
CA THR A 303 6.39 20.76 5.53
C THR A 303 6.60 19.33 5.09
N LEU A 304 7.07 19.12 3.86
CA LEU A 304 7.43 17.81 3.30
C LEU A 304 8.94 17.70 3.25
N THR A 305 9.49 16.63 3.83
CA THR A 305 10.91 16.27 3.74
C THR A 305 11.05 14.86 3.21
N ILE A 306 11.87 14.65 2.19
CA ILE A 306 12.21 13.34 1.65
C ILE A 306 13.73 13.22 1.62
N GLU A 307 14.25 12.16 2.24
CA GLU A 307 15.69 11.93 2.39
C GLU A 307 16.04 10.58 1.77
N GLY A 308 17.18 10.52 1.08
CA GLY A 308 17.86 9.32 0.63
C GLY A 308 19.36 9.59 0.50
N ASN A 309 20.17 8.57 0.21
CA ASN A 309 21.64 8.69 0.23
C ASN A 309 22.19 9.88 -0.57
N ASP A 310 21.66 10.11 -1.78
CA ASP A 310 22.10 11.18 -2.69
C ASP A 310 20.99 12.19 -3.01
N PHE A 311 19.91 12.19 -2.21
CA PHE A 311 18.73 13.00 -2.47
C PHE A 311 18.18 13.60 -1.18
N HIS A 312 18.01 14.92 -1.18
CA HIS A 312 17.33 15.63 -0.12
C HIS A 312 16.36 16.63 -0.74
N PHE A 313 15.09 16.49 -0.40
CA PHE A 313 14.04 17.41 -0.77
C PHE A 313 13.35 17.91 0.49
N GLN A 314 13.28 19.23 0.65
CA GLN A 314 12.49 19.85 1.70
C GLN A 314 11.77 21.06 1.13
N ASN A 315 10.46 21.13 1.33
CA ASN A 315 9.68 22.29 0.92
C ASN A 315 8.53 22.58 1.90
N GLU A 316 8.14 23.85 1.97
CA GLU A 316 7.01 24.31 2.76
C GLU A 316 5.90 24.82 1.85
N PHE A 317 4.67 24.41 2.15
CA PHE A 317 3.48 24.79 1.40
C PHE A 317 2.46 25.45 2.33
N PHE A 318 1.75 26.43 1.80
CA PHE A 318 0.58 27.00 2.44
C PHE A 318 -0.62 26.86 1.50
N TRP A 319 -1.63 26.13 1.96
CA TRP A 319 -2.79 25.81 1.14
C TRP A 319 -4.07 26.19 1.85
N VAL A 320 -5.08 26.54 1.04
CA VAL A 320 -6.39 26.96 1.51
C VAL A 320 -7.44 26.23 0.70
N SER A 321 -8.46 25.71 1.38
CA SER A 321 -9.60 25.06 0.75
C SER A 321 -10.90 25.62 1.31
N LYS A 322 -11.82 25.97 0.41
CA LYS A 322 -13.16 26.49 0.75
C LYS A 322 -14.19 25.39 0.96
N ILE A 323 -13.82 24.13 0.79
CA ILE A 323 -14.73 22.98 0.83
C ILE A 323 -14.20 21.97 1.85
N ASP A 324 -13.03 21.39 1.58
CA ASP A 324 -12.43 20.35 2.39
C ASP A 324 -10.90 20.49 2.35
N ILE A 325 -10.32 20.86 3.49
CA ILE A 325 -8.86 21.05 3.56
C ILE A 325 -8.11 19.72 3.60
N SER A 326 -8.67 18.66 4.19
CA SER A 326 -8.03 17.35 4.31
C SER A 326 -7.78 16.73 2.94
N SER A 327 -8.84 16.61 2.13
CA SER A 327 -8.77 16.09 0.76
C SER A 327 -7.94 16.97 -0.16
N PHE A 328 -8.02 18.28 -0.01
CA PHE A 328 -7.18 19.19 -0.80
C PHE A 328 -5.70 18.98 -0.51
N THR A 329 -5.34 18.87 0.78
CA THR A 329 -3.97 18.65 1.23
C THR A 329 -3.44 17.31 0.74
N SER A 330 -4.20 16.23 0.96
CA SER A 330 -3.80 14.87 0.54
C SER A 330 -3.60 14.77 -0.97
N ASN A 331 -4.49 15.38 -1.76
CA ASN A 331 -4.39 15.35 -3.22
C ASN A 331 -3.18 16.15 -3.75
N ASN A 332 -2.87 17.31 -3.17
CA ASN A 332 -1.70 18.09 -3.58
C ASN A 332 -0.39 17.39 -3.19
N LEU A 333 -0.32 16.81 -1.98
CA LEU A 333 0.82 15.98 -1.59
C LEU A 333 0.97 14.76 -2.50
N GLY A 334 -0.14 14.11 -2.87
CA GLY A 334 -0.11 12.98 -3.81
C GLY A 334 0.50 13.35 -5.16
N LYS A 335 0.13 14.50 -5.74
CA LYS A 335 0.75 15.00 -6.98
C LYS A 335 2.25 15.27 -6.83
N ILE A 336 2.66 15.87 -5.71
CA ILE A 336 4.10 16.13 -5.44
C ILE A 336 4.86 14.80 -5.31
N LEU A 337 4.30 13.81 -4.61
CA LEU A 337 4.90 12.49 -4.50
C LEU A 337 4.98 11.81 -5.87
N GLU A 338 3.95 11.91 -6.69
CA GLU A 338 3.96 11.41 -8.07
C GLU A 338 5.06 12.09 -8.89
N ASP A 339 5.14 13.43 -8.89
CA ASP A 339 6.16 14.19 -9.61
C ASP A 339 7.59 13.80 -9.19
N ILE A 340 7.80 13.48 -7.91
CA ILE A 340 9.11 13.08 -7.38
C ILE A 340 9.42 11.62 -7.71
N PHE A 341 8.53 10.69 -7.39
CA PHE A 341 8.80 9.25 -7.51
C PHE A 341 8.64 8.72 -8.93
N LYS A 342 7.83 9.37 -9.78
CA LYS A 342 7.61 9.02 -11.20
C LYS A 342 8.35 9.94 -12.17
N ASN A 343 9.32 10.71 -11.69
CA ASN A 343 10.10 11.59 -12.54
C ASN A 343 10.85 10.77 -13.63
N PRO A 344 10.97 11.29 -14.86
CA PRO A 344 11.59 10.58 -15.98
C PRO A 344 13.14 10.65 -15.98
N PHE A 345 13.76 11.36 -15.03
CA PHE A 345 15.18 11.69 -15.08
C PHE A 345 16.03 10.69 -14.29
N GLN A 346 15.63 10.37 -13.07
CA GLN A 346 16.34 9.42 -12.20
C GLN A 346 15.39 8.74 -11.22
N SER A 347 15.57 7.44 -11.00
CA SER A 347 14.85 6.73 -9.95
C SER A 347 15.31 7.22 -8.58
N ILE A 348 14.36 7.64 -7.73
CA ILE A 348 14.63 8.13 -6.39
C ILE A 348 14.48 6.98 -5.39
N LYS A 349 15.56 6.67 -4.67
CA LYS A 349 15.55 5.73 -3.54
C LYS A 349 15.46 6.49 -2.23
N ALA A 350 14.24 6.78 -1.80
CA ALA A 350 14.00 7.37 -0.50
C ALA A 350 14.33 6.39 0.64
N GLU A 351 14.85 6.91 1.73
CA GLU A 351 15.03 6.24 3.01
C GLU A 351 14.05 6.76 4.05
N LYS A 352 13.70 8.05 3.97
CA LYS A 352 12.77 8.70 4.89
C LYS A 352 11.81 9.66 4.19
N ILE A 353 10.54 9.68 4.63
CA ILE A 353 9.54 10.69 4.25
C ILE A 353 8.93 11.28 5.54
N ASN A 354 9.13 12.57 5.81
CA ASN A 354 8.50 13.25 6.94
C ASN A 354 7.50 14.28 6.42
N ILE A 355 6.27 14.21 6.90
CA ILE A 355 5.21 15.16 6.57
C ILE A 355 4.71 15.78 7.85
N LYS A 356 4.91 17.09 8.00
CA LYS A 356 4.34 17.87 9.08
C LYS A 356 3.20 18.72 8.56
N ILE A 357 2.03 18.60 9.17
CA ILE A 357 0.79 19.28 8.76
C ILE A 357 0.25 20.08 9.94
N VAL A 358 0.21 21.40 9.80
CA VAL A 358 -0.32 22.31 10.82
C VAL A 358 -1.60 22.96 10.31
N PHE A 359 -2.74 22.55 10.89
CA PHE A 359 -4.05 23.08 10.54
C PHE A 359 -4.35 24.41 11.20
N ILE A 360 -4.96 25.28 10.41
CA ILE A 360 -5.44 26.59 10.80
C ILE A 360 -6.94 26.62 10.52
N PRO A 361 -7.80 26.75 11.55
CA PRO A 361 -9.25 26.69 11.39
C PRO A 361 -9.82 27.74 10.43
N ASP A 362 -9.17 28.89 10.30
CA ASP A 362 -9.62 29.98 9.44
C ASP A 362 -9.19 29.80 7.98
N ILE A 363 -10.03 30.30 7.06
CA ILE A 363 -9.63 30.52 5.66
C ILE A 363 -8.74 31.77 5.63
N ARG A 364 -7.42 31.56 5.57
CA ARG A 364 -6.39 32.60 5.48
C ARG A 364 -6.06 32.85 4.02
N GLU A 365 -7.02 33.44 3.31
CA GLU A 365 -6.88 33.90 1.94
C GLU A 365 -6.94 35.42 1.89
N ALA A 366 -6.12 36.02 1.02
CA ALA A 366 -6.09 37.45 0.80
C ALA A 366 -6.06 37.71 -0.70
N THR A 367 -6.87 38.65 -1.18
CA THR A 367 -6.75 39.17 -2.55
C THR A 367 -6.02 40.50 -2.52
N PHE A 368 -5.08 40.67 -3.45
CA PHE A 368 -4.41 41.93 -3.65
C PHE A 368 -5.44 43.00 -4.05
N ARG A 369 -5.43 44.14 -3.35
CA ARG A 369 -6.34 45.26 -3.63
C ARG A 369 -5.60 46.42 -4.27
N ASN A 370 -4.62 46.98 -3.55
CA ASN A 370 -3.86 48.14 -3.99
C ASN A 370 -2.40 48.02 -3.54
N LEU A 371 -1.50 48.65 -4.30
CA LEU A 371 -0.12 48.89 -3.95
C LEU A 371 0.14 50.39 -3.98
N PHE A 372 0.63 50.94 -2.87
CA PHE A 372 1.04 52.32 -2.74
C PHE A 372 2.57 52.36 -2.69
N LEU A 373 3.15 53.04 -3.67
CA LEU A 373 4.58 53.29 -3.77
C LEU A 373 4.84 54.81 -3.85
N PRO A 374 6.01 55.28 -3.39
CA PRO A 374 6.48 56.62 -3.71
C PRO A 374 6.64 56.77 -5.23
N VAL A 375 6.31 57.96 -5.75
CA VAL A 375 6.44 58.29 -7.18
C VAL A 375 7.91 58.37 -7.59
N ASP A 376 8.74 58.99 -6.75
CA ASP A 376 10.18 59.11 -6.96
C ASP A 376 10.95 58.31 -5.92
N VAL A 377 11.91 57.52 -6.39
CA VAL A 377 12.67 56.61 -5.55
C VAL A 377 14.16 56.78 -5.80
N LYS A 378 14.94 56.99 -4.74
CA LYS A 378 16.40 57.10 -4.84
C LYS A 378 17.05 55.74 -4.74
N ARG A 379 18.07 55.53 -5.57
CA ARG A 379 18.93 54.34 -5.48
C ARG A 379 19.69 54.32 -4.16
N GLY A 380 19.96 53.12 -3.66
CA GLY A 380 20.64 52.93 -2.38
C GLY A 380 19.82 53.38 -1.17
N THR A 381 18.51 53.59 -1.32
CA THR A 381 17.60 53.93 -0.23
C THR A 381 16.51 52.87 -0.06
N ASP A 382 15.97 52.78 1.15
CA ASP A 382 14.83 51.91 1.44
C ASP A 382 13.55 52.58 0.93
N LEU A 383 12.96 51.98 -0.11
CA LEU A 383 11.60 52.29 -0.52
C LEU A 383 10.66 51.83 0.59
N LYS A 384 9.76 52.72 1.02
CA LYS A 384 8.64 52.38 1.90
C LYS A 384 7.38 52.33 1.08
N GLY A 385 6.77 51.15 1.00
CA GLY A 385 5.50 50.92 0.32
C GLY A 385 4.44 50.45 1.30
N ARG A 386 3.19 50.48 0.83
CA ARG A 386 2.05 49.88 1.53
C ARG A 386 1.26 49.02 0.56
N ILE A 387 0.94 47.81 0.96
CA ILE A 387 0.00 46.95 0.25
C ILE A 387 -1.30 46.89 1.04
N ASP A 388 -2.42 47.09 0.35
CA ASP A 388 -3.74 46.75 0.88
C ASP A 388 -4.16 45.38 0.38
N LEU A 389 -4.50 44.50 1.32
CA LEU A 389 -5.05 43.19 1.06
C LEU A 389 -6.50 43.14 1.50
N ASN A 390 -7.37 42.55 0.69
CA ASN A 390 -8.72 42.19 1.14
C ASN A 390 -8.69 40.77 1.71
N LEU A 391 -8.80 40.65 3.03
CA LEU A 391 -8.79 39.38 3.73
C LEU A 391 -10.16 38.72 3.67
N TYR A 392 -10.18 37.40 3.51
CA TYR A 392 -11.42 36.63 3.45
C TYR A 392 -12.27 36.85 4.71
N ARG A 393 -13.43 37.52 4.54
CA ARG A 393 -14.40 37.86 5.60
C ARG A 393 -13.83 38.67 6.79
N GLN A 394 -12.66 39.28 6.65
CA GLN A 394 -12.04 40.13 7.68
C GLN A 394 -11.83 41.58 7.23
N GLY A 395 -12.25 41.91 6.00
CA GLY A 395 -12.11 43.25 5.45
C GLY A 395 -10.68 43.54 5.00
N VAL A 396 -10.33 44.82 4.91
CA VAL A 396 -9.07 45.25 4.32
C VAL A 396 -8.00 45.37 5.39
N LYS A 397 -6.85 44.74 5.16
CA LYS A 397 -5.64 44.86 5.98
C LYS A 397 -4.55 45.52 5.17
N SER A 398 -4.02 46.62 5.70
CA SER A 398 -2.86 47.30 5.13
C SER A 398 -1.57 46.76 5.77
N LEU A 399 -0.56 46.51 4.94
CA LEU A 399 0.76 46.05 5.33
C LEU A 399 1.80 47.04 4.79
N ASP A 400 2.53 47.68 5.69
CA ASP A 400 3.69 48.49 5.31
C ASP A 400 4.90 47.57 5.08
N PHE A 401 5.68 47.86 4.05
CA PHE A 401 6.89 47.11 3.72
C PHE A 401 8.04 48.02 3.31
N GLY A 402 9.26 47.51 3.49
CA GLY A 402 10.49 48.14 3.04
C GLY A 402 11.15 47.31 1.94
N LEU A 403 11.61 47.96 0.87
CA LEU A 403 12.40 47.34 -0.19
C LEU A 403 13.66 48.17 -0.44
N LEU A 404 14.84 47.60 -0.25
CA LEU A 404 16.09 48.28 -0.58
C LEU A 404 16.24 48.38 -2.09
N ILE A 405 16.41 49.60 -2.59
CA ILE A 405 16.62 49.86 -4.02
C ILE A 405 18.12 49.78 -4.31
N PRO A 406 18.57 48.86 -5.18
CA PRO A 406 19.99 48.72 -5.49
C PRO A 406 20.61 50.02 -6.02
N LYS A 407 21.91 50.24 -5.72
CA LYS A 407 22.64 51.46 -6.15
C LYS A 407 22.78 51.54 -7.68
N ASP A 408 22.77 50.39 -8.33
CA ASP A 408 22.89 50.15 -9.76
C ASP A 408 21.54 50.03 -10.48
N PHE A 409 20.42 50.24 -9.77
CA PHE A 409 19.09 50.24 -10.39
C PHE A 409 19.01 51.28 -11.53
N ILE A 410 18.58 50.87 -12.71
CA ILE A 410 18.58 51.71 -13.91
C ILE A 410 17.60 52.88 -13.72
N PRO A 411 17.98 54.14 -14.00
CA PRO A 411 17.06 55.27 -13.91
C PRO A 411 16.11 55.25 -15.11
N GLY A 412 14.83 55.53 -14.87
CA GLY A 412 13.80 55.60 -15.91
C GLY A 412 12.41 55.66 -15.30
N GLU A 413 11.39 55.87 -16.14
CA GLU A 413 10.00 55.63 -15.75
C GLU A 413 9.80 54.12 -15.53
N ALA A 414 9.12 53.77 -14.44
CA ALA A 414 8.80 52.40 -14.08
C ALA A 414 7.57 51.87 -14.82
#